data_AF-A0A445LLH7-F1
#
_entry.id   AF-A0A445LLH7-F1
#
_cell.length_a   1.000
_cell.length_b   1.000
_cell.length_c   1.000
_cell.angle_alpha   90.00
_cell.angle_beta   90.00
_cell.angle_gamma   90.00
#
_symmetry.space_group_name_H-M   'P 1'
#
loop_
_entity.id
_entity.type
_entity.pdbx_description
1 polymer ?
#
loop_
_entity_poly.entity_id
_entity_poly.type
_entity_poly.pdbx_seq_one_letter_code
_entity_poly.pdbx_strand_id
1 'polypeptide(L)'
;MSLHWCCFVCLFLLVGLRAEVANAQFYRNVGNKHLPYWSIVVDQSGHGNFSTIQSAIDSVPSNNRYWVSIKVKAGTYREKVKIPYDKPFIILKGEGKRRTLVEWDDHNDISQSPTFAAMADNLVVKCMSFRNSYNNPINNKHENVPAVAAMVSGDKAYFFRVGFFGVQDTLWDVAGRHYYMLCTMQGAVDFIFGAAQSLFERCSISVIGGALAPGLSGFITAQGRENSQDANGFVFKDCHVFGSGSSYLGRPWRSYARVLFYNTTMTNVVQPSGWTSSDFAGYEGRITFAEYGNFGPGSDPSKRVSWTKKLDLKTIENMASLKFIDTEVLVHANHNHHHHHHHEQRNNKQIANKTSHSSSGTIIVDLSGNGDFSTIQSAIDSISSDNKNWVYIYVKAGTYREKVKISFDKPFIVLEGEGQKNTFVEWDDHDSSAESPTFTTMADNVVVKSISFRDCTISAIDANLGPGIIGFITAQGRTDPNDSNGFVFKQCNIIGNGTTYLGRPWRGYARVIFYNTKMSNIIQPLGWQPWGFAGQEDHITFAEYGNSGPGSDTSKRVSWLKNLDSSTVSKMASTSFIGTDGWLKTLTQL
;
A
#
# COMPACT_ATOMS: atom_id res chain seq x y z
N MET A 1 -42.85 55.83 -54.19
CA MET A 1 -41.60 56.44 -54.71
C MET A 1 -40.65 56.63 -53.54
N SER A 2 -39.47 55.98 -53.57
CA SER A 2 -38.13 56.41 -53.09
C SER A 2 -38.03 57.20 -51.75
N LEU A 3 -37.16 56.93 -50.76
CA LEU A 3 -35.80 56.37 -50.76
C LEU A 3 -35.30 56.20 -49.28
N HIS A 4 -34.36 55.29 -49.07
CA HIS A 4 -33.38 55.13 -47.95
C HIS A 4 -33.82 54.83 -46.51
N TRP A 5 -33.49 53.60 -46.06
CA TRP A 5 -33.05 53.35 -44.68
C TRP A 5 -31.87 52.34 -44.68
N CYS A 6 -30.74 52.75 -44.09
CA CYS A 6 -29.55 51.91 -43.92
C CYS A 6 -29.78 50.87 -42.81
N CYS A 7 -29.72 49.58 -43.15
CA CYS A 7 -29.60 48.51 -42.16
C CYS A 7 -28.13 48.15 -41.94
N PHE A 8 -27.69 48.23 -40.69
CA PHE A 8 -26.46 47.61 -40.19
C PHE A 8 -26.53 46.09 -40.38
N VAL A 9 -25.57 45.52 -41.11
CA VAL A 9 -25.37 44.07 -41.21
C VAL A 9 -24.46 43.64 -40.06
N CYS A 10 -25.03 43.01 -39.03
CA CYS A 10 -24.28 42.26 -38.03
C CYS A 10 -23.80 40.94 -38.64
N LEU A 11 -22.49 40.85 -38.89
CA LEU A 11 -21.80 39.62 -39.28
C LEU A 11 -21.77 38.66 -38.07
N PHE A 12 -22.64 37.65 -38.05
CA PHE A 12 -22.55 36.55 -37.09
C PHE A 12 -21.31 35.68 -37.42
N LEU A 13 -20.21 35.92 -36.70
CA LEU A 13 -19.11 34.98 -36.61
C LEU A 13 -19.56 33.78 -35.75
N LEU A 14 -19.97 32.70 -36.42
CA LEU A 14 -20.09 31.36 -35.85
C LEU A 14 -18.70 30.86 -35.45
N VAL A 15 -18.25 31.26 -34.26
CA VAL A 15 -17.16 30.57 -33.56
C VAL A 15 -17.75 29.28 -33.04
N GLY A 16 -17.38 28.16 -33.65
CA GLY A 16 -17.78 26.83 -33.23
C GLY A 16 -17.39 26.58 -31.78
N LEU A 17 -18.37 26.61 -30.89
CA LEU A 17 -18.31 26.02 -29.56
C LEU A 17 -18.12 24.51 -29.73
N ARG A 18 -16.87 24.05 -29.79
CA ARG A 18 -16.56 22.69 -29.36
C ARG A 18 -16.75 22.66 -27.85
N ALA A 19 -17.86 22.09 -27.41
CA ALA A 19 -18.01 21.59 -26.06
C ALA A 19 -17.00 20.44 -25.87
N GLU A 20 -15.77 20.77 -25.46
CA GLU A 20 -14.85 19.79 -24.91
C GLU A 20 -15.32 19.42 -23.51
N VAL A 21 -15.51 18.12 -23.32
CA VAL A 21 -15.85 17.51 -22.03
C VAL A 21 -14.70 17.84 -21.07
N ALA A 22 -14.94 18.81 -20.18
CA ALA A 22 -13.95 19.33 -19.25
C ALA A 22 -13.60 18.30 -18.17
N ASN A 23 -12.51 17.55 -18.36
CA ASN A 23 -12.04 16.56 -17.38
C ASN A 23 -10.51 16.50 -17.21
N ALA A 24 -9.82 17.66 -17.23
CA ALA A 24 -8.57 17.86 -16.47
C ALA A 24 -8.25 19.37 -16.35
N GLN A 25 -8.39 20.00 -15.19
CA GLN A 25 -8.23 21.45 -15.07
C GLN A 25 -6.75 21.85 -14.84
N PHE A 26 -6.20 22.45 -15.89
CA PHE A 26 -4.86 23.02 -16.16
C PHE A 26 -3.65 22.60 -15.28
N TYR A 27 -2.68 21.97 -15.94
CA TYR A 27 -1.33 21.65 -15.44
C TYR A 27 -0.29 22.04 -16.49
N ARG A 28 0.99 22.05 -16.10
CA ARG A 28 2.09 22.29 -17.05
C ARG A 28 2.56 20.99 -17.67
N ASN A 29 2.67 20.98 -18.99
CA ASN A 29 3.27 19.88 -19.74
C ASN A 29 4.77 20.12 -19.93
N VAL A 30 5.59 19.20 -19.44
CA VAL A 30 7.04 19.21 -19.66
C VAL A 30 7.45 17.83 -20.16
N GLY A 31 7.57 17.70 -21.49
CA GLY A 31 7.64 16.40 -22.16
C GLY A 31 6.39 15.57 -21.86
N ASN A 32 6.57 14.30 -21.50
CA ASN A 32 5.47 13.38 -21.16
C ASN A 32 5.04 13.47 -19.69
N LYS A 33 5.36 14.57 -18.98
CA LYS A 33 5.04 14.75 -17.57
C LYS A 33 4.07 15.90 -17.35
N HIS A 34 3.04 15.63 -16.55
CA HIS A 34 2.15 16.63 -16.00
C HIS A 34 2.72 17.15 -14.68
N LEU A 35 2.99 18.44 -14.62
CA LEU A 35 3.51 19.13 -13.45
C LEU A 35 2.48 20.14 -12.94
N PRO A 36 2.46 20.42 -11.62
CA PRO A 36 1.66 21.53 -11.10
C PRO A 36 2.00 22.82 -11.84
N TYR A 37 0.99 23.65 -12.06
CA TYR A 37 1.12 24.89 -12.81
C TYR A 37 2.07 25.86 -12.10
N TRP A 38 1.96 25.99 -10.78
CA TRP A 38 2.95 26.68 -9.95
C TRP A 38 3.17 25.97 -8.61
N SER A 39 4.19 26.39 -7.87
CA SER A 39 4.54 25.85 -6.56
C SER A 39 4.71 26.97 -5.53
N ILE A 40 4.30 26.68 -4.30
CA ILE A 40 4.44 27.52 -3.11
C ILE A 40 5.25 26.72 -2.09
N VAL A 41 6.19 27.34 -1.40
CA VAL A 41 6.97 26.72 -0.32
C VAL A 41 6.53 27.31 1.02
N VAL A 42 6.24 26.43 1.98
CA VAL A 42 5.95 26.78 3.37
C VAL A 42 7.10 26.35 4.24
N ASP A 43 7.67 27.30 5.01
CA ASP A 43 8.80 27.08 5.91
C ASP A 43 8.64 27.92 7.18
N GLN A 44 8.48 27.27 8.35
CA GLN A 44 8.31 27.96 9.63
C GLN A 44 9.50 28.85 10.00
N SER A 45 10.68 28.61 9.41
CA SER A 45 11.89 29.42 9.63
C SER A 45 11.92 30.71 8.80
N GLY A 46 10.93 30.94 7.92
CA GLY A 46 10.82 32.16 7.12
C GLY A 46 11.55 32.13 5.77
N HIS A 47 12.22 31.03 5.42
CA HIS A 47 12.93 30.89 4.13
C HIS A 47 12.01 30.43 2.96
N GLY A 48 10.70 30.30 3.21
CA GLY A 48 9.69 29.93 2.24
C GLY A 48 8.90 31.15 1.72
N ASN A 49 7.91 30.90 0.86
CA ASN A 49 6.94 31.92 0.47
C ASN A 49 6.01 32.30 1.64
N PHE A 50 5.72 31.34 2.52
CA PHE A 50 4.88 31.51 3.70
C PHE A 50 5.49 30.76 4.91
N SER A 51 5.18 31.21 6.12
CA SER A 51 5.57 30.54 7.36
C SER A 51 4.52 29.57 7.91
N THR A 52 3.26 29.69 7.50
CA THR A 52 2.15 28.81 7.88
C THR A 52 1.52 28.12 6.68
N ILE A 53 0.88 26.98 6.91
CA ILE A 53 0.21 26.23 5.84
C ILE A 53 -1.08 26.94 5.43
N GLN A 54 -1.83 27.47 6.39
CA GLN A 54 -3.09 28.17 6.11
C GLN A 54 -2.86 29.39 5.22
N SER A 55 -1.84 30.22 5.48
CA SER A 55 -1.57 31.40 4.64
C SER A 55 -1.21 31.05 3.18
N ALA A 56 -0.52 29.91 2.97
CA ALA A 56 -0.27 29.40 1.63
C ALA A 56 -1.56 28.97 0.92
N ILE A 57 -2.48 28.31 1.62
CA ILE A 57 -3.80 27.95 1.07
C ILE A 57 -4.64 29.21 0.80
N ASP A 58 -4.60 30.20 1.68
CA ASP A 58 -5.31 31.46 1.55
C ASP A 58 -4.87 32.24 0.30
N SER A 59 -3.59 32.11 -0.08
CA SER A 59 -3.04 32.72 -1.30
C SER A 59 -3.52 32.08 -2.61
N VAL A 60 -4.05 30.86 -2.58
CA VAL A 60 -4.62 30.23 -3.79
C VAL A 60 -5.94 30.93 -4.13
N PRO A 61 -6.17 31.38 -5.38
CA PRO A 61 -7.40 32.07 -5.75
C PRO A 61 -8.65 31.21 -5.53
N SER A 62 -9.77 31.85 -5.19
CA SER A 62 -11.09 31.22 -5.24
C SER A 62 -11.45 30.78 -6.66
N ASN A 63 -12.24 29.71 -6.77
CA ASN A 63 -12.57 29.00 -8.01
C ASN A 63 -11.33 28.60 -8.82
N ASN A 64 -10.28 28.15 -8.12
CA ASN A 64 -9.03 27.74 -8.75
C ASN A 64 -9.27 26.65 -9.81
N ARG A 65 -8.60 26.77 -10.96
CA ARG A 65 -8.65 25.79 -12.06
C ARG A 65 -7.27 25.22 -12.42
N TYR A 66 -6.25 25.53 -11.62
CA TYR A 66 -4.86 25.20 -11.92
C TYR A 66 -4.26 24.33 -10.81
N TRP A 67 -3.56 23.26 -11.16
CA TRP A 67 -2.88 22.46 -10.13
C TRP A 67 -1.81 23.27 -9.39
N VAL A 68 -2.01 23.52 -8.09
CA VAL A 68 -1.07 24.26 -7.23
C VAL A 68 -0.36 23.31 -6.29
N SER A 69 0.98 23.28 -6.29
CA SER A 69 1.74 22.47 -5.33
C SER A 69 2.24 23.31 -4.16
N ILE A 70 1.66 23.08 -2.98
CA ILE A 70 2.11 23.64 -1.70
C ILE A 70 3.08 22.63 -1.06
N LYS A 71 4.37 22.98 -1.05
CA LYS A 71 5.46 22.17 -0.49
C LYS A 71 5.75 22.64 0.93
N VAL A 72 5.49 21.78 1.90
CA VAL A 72 5.63 22.07 3.32
C VAL A 72 6.95 21.47 3.83
N LYS A 73 7.81 22.31 4.41
CA LYS A 73 9.07 21.88 5.01
C LYS A 73 8.85 20.97 6.22
N ALA A 74 9.92 20.30 6.66
CA ALA A 74 9.87 19.53 7.89
C ALA A 74 9.65 20.48 9.08
N GLY A 75 8.80 20.07 10.02
CA GLY A 75 8.38 20.89 11.15
C GLY A 75 7.06 20.41 11.77
N THR A 76 6.76 20.94 12.95
CA THR A 76 5.46 20.78 13.60
C THR A 76 4.71 22.12 13.50
N TYR A 77 3.66 22.10 12.69
CA TYR A 77 2.80 23.24 12.41
C TYR A 77 1.61 23.18 13.37
N ARG A 78 1.68 23.96 14.45
CA ARG A 78 0.57 24.06 15.41
C ARG A 78 -0.46 25.07 14.92
N GLU A 79 -1.31 24.65 14.01
CA GLU A 79 -2.37 25.45 13.38
C GLU A 79 -3.53 24.55 12.96
N LYS A 80 -4.72 25.14 12.79
CA LYS A 80 -5.82 24.49 12.07
C LYS A 80 -5.69 24.81 10.58
N VAL A 81 -5.82 23.79 9.74
CA VAL A 81 -5.69 23.94 8.29
C VAL A 81 -7.02 23.61 7.63
N LYS A 82 -7.58 24.55 6.88
CA LYS A 82 -8.82 24.39 6.11
C LYS A 82 -8.54 24.66 4.63
N ILE A 83 -8.93 23.71 3.79
CA ILE A 83 -9.01 23.86 2.33
C ILE A 83 -10.49 24.03 1.95
N PRO A 84 -10.97 25.25 1.70
CA PRO A 84 -12.37 25.53 1.40
C PRO A 84 -12.80 24.97 0.03
N TYR A 85 -14.10 24.72 -0.16
CA TYR A 85 -14.66 24.09 -1.36
C TYR A 85 -14.31 24.83 -2.67
N ASP A 86 -14.13 26.15 -2.62
CA ASP A 86 -13.81 27.00 -3.76
C ASP A 86 -12.31 26.96 -4.14
N LYS A 87 -11.49 26.13 -3.51
CA LYS A 87 -10.05 26.01 -3.81
C LYS A 87 -9.64 24.59 -4.25
N PRO A 88 -10.22 24.03 -5.33
CA PRO A 88 -9.85 22.71 -5.84
C PRO A 88 -8.46 22.69 -6.49
N PHE A 89 -7.98 21.50 -6.87
CA PHE A 89 -6.70 21.28 -7.56
C PHE A 89 -5.46 21.68 -6.75
N ILE A 90 -5.44 21.34 -5.47
CA ILE A 90 -4.28 21.57 -4.59
C ILE A 90 -3.52 20.26 -4.35
N ILE A 91 -2.19 20.33 -4.45
CA ILE A 91 -1.27 19.30 -3.98
C ILE A 91 -0.58 19.83 -2.71
N LEU A 92 -0.96 19.33 -1.55
CA LEU A 92 -0.30 19.62 -0.28
C LEU A 92 0.75 18.52 0.01
N LYS A 93 2.03 18.86 0.05
CA LYS A 93 3.13 17.88 0.13
C LYS A 93 4.16 18.24 1.20
N GLY A 94 4.29 17.39 2.23
CA GLY A 94 5.37 17.49 3.22
C GLY A 94 6.69 16.84 2.78
N GLU A 95 7.74 17.05 3.58
CA GLU A 95 9.06 16.42 3.41
C GLU A 95 9.15 14.99 3.98
N GLY A 96 8.04 14.46 4.51
CA GLY A 96 7.94 13.10 5.01
C GLY A 96 6.86 12.95 6.09
N LYS A 97 6.13 11.82 6.08
CA LYS A 97 5.07 11.53 7.05
C LYS A 97 5.49 11.70 8.52
N ARG A 98 6.75 11.40 8.84
CA ARG A 98 7.32 11.51 10.20
C ARG A 98 8.07 12.83 10.47
N ARG A 99 8.16 13.71 9.47
CA ARG A 99 8.97 14.94 9.50
C ARG A 99 8.12 16.21 9.39
N THR A 100 6.94 16.12 8.80
CA THR A 100 6.01 17.23 8.64
C THR A 100 4.69 16.86 9.32
N LEU A 101 4.33 17.57 10.39
CA LEU A 101 3.15 17.31 11.21
C LEU A 101 2.33 18.61 11.35
N VAL A 102 1.01 18.52 11.17
CA VAL A 102 0.06 19.54 11.59
C VAL A 102 -0.64 19.04 12.85
N GLU A 103 -0.72 19.89 13.88
CA GLU A 103 -1.21 19.51 15.20
C GLU A 103 -2.12 20.57 15.80
N TRP A 104 -3.26 20.15 16.35
CA TRP A 104 -4.18 20.99 17.11
C TRP A 104 -4.94 20.13 18.16
N ASP A 105 -5.60 20.74 19.14
CA ASP A 105 -6.21 20.05 20.30
C ASP A 105 -7.68 20.43 20.56
N ASP A 106 -8.38 20.83 19.50
CA ASP A 106 -9.81 21.14 19.54
C ASP A 106 -10.65 19.85 19.60
N HIS A 107 -11.83 19.88 20.22
CA HIS A 107 -12.54 18.67 20.63
C HIS A 107 -14.06 18.91 20.81
N ASN A 108 -14.79 17.85 21.15
CA ASN A 108 -16.26 17.80 21.32
C ASN A 108 -17.07 17.96 20.03
N ASP A 109 -17.09 19.14 19.43
CA ASP A 109 -17.85 19.37 18.21
C ASP A 109 -17.07 18.80 17.01
N ILE A 110 -17.58 17.73 16.41
CA ILE A 110 -16.94 17.04 15.27
C ILE A 110 -16.74 17.95 14.06
N SER A 111 -17.52 19.03 13.92
CA SER A 111 -17.41 20.02 12.84
C SER A 111 -16.39 21.11 13.11
N GLN A 112 -16.11 21.39 14.39
CA GLN A 112 -15.12 22.39 14.79
C GLN A 112 -13.77 21.75 15.09
N SER A 113 -13.74 20.59 15.74
CA SER A 113 -12.52 19.90 16.17
C SER A 113 -11.48 19.50 15.11
N PRO A 114 -11.78 19.41 13.78
CA PRO A 114 -10.78 18.98 12.80
C PRO A 114 -9.50 19.83 12.83
N THR A 115 -8.36 19.19 13.06
CA THR A 115 -7.04 19.81 12.86
C THR A 115 -6.81 20.15 11.39
N PHE A 116 -7.25 19.27 10.49
CA PHE A 116 -7.27 19.48 9.05
C PHE A 116 -8.67 19.26 8.49
N ALA A 117 -9.18 20.21 7.71
CA ALA A 117 -10.48 20.12 7.05
C ALA A 117 -10.32 20.36 5.54
N ALA A 118 -10.71 19.37 4.74
CA ALA A 118 -10.66 19.42 3.28
C ALA A 118 -12.07 19.32 2.69
N MET A 119 -12.55 20.44 2.15
CA MET A 119 -13.86 20.52 1.48
C MET A 119 -13.75 20.67 -0.04
N ALA A 120 -12.53 20.87 -0.56
CA ALA A 120 -12.28 21.07 -1.98
C ALA A 120 -12.16 19.76 -2.75
N ASP A 121 -12.71 19.76 -3.97
CA ASP A 121 -12.55 18.65 -4.90
C ASP A 121 -11.12 18.60 -5.47
N ASN A 122 -10.72 17.43 -5.99
CA ASN A 122 -9.43 17.24 -6.66
C ASN A 122 -8.24 17.60 -5.76
N LEU A 123 -8.28 17.12 -4.51
CA LEU A 123 -7.22 17.33 -3.53
C LEU A 123 -6.20 16.18 -3.57
N VAL A 124 -4.93 16.52 -3.46
CA VAL A 124 -3.85 15.54 -3.27
C VAL A 124 -3.03 15.92 -2.04
N VAL A 125 -2.91 15.01 -1.08
CA VAL A 125 -2.05 15.19 0.11
C VAL A 125 -0.98 14.12 0.16
N LYS A 126 0.28 14.51 0.34
CA LYS A 126 1.42 13.58 0.30
C LYS A 126 2.40 13.82 1.44
N CYS A 127 2.90 12.72 2.02
CA CYS A 127 4.11 12.72 2.84
C CYS A 127 4.08 13.71 4.03
N MET A 128 2.97 13.78 4.76
CA MET A 128 2.83 14.56 5.99
C MET A 128 1.82 13.90 6.94
N SER A 129 1.64 14.44 8.13
CA SER A 129 0.67 13.89 9.09
C SER A 129 -0.19 14.97 9.73
N PHE A 130 -1.38 14.56 10.17
CA PHE A 130 -2.32 15.37 10.94
C PHE A 130 -2.58 14.66 12.27
N ARG A 131 -2.49 15.40 13.37
CA ARG A 131 -2.79 14.88 14.70
C ARG A 131 -3.76 15.81 15.41
N ASN A 132 -4.80 15.23 16.00
CA ASN A 132 -5.49 15.90 17.08
C ASN A 132 -4.85 15.48 18.41
N SER A 133 -4.23 16.43 19.11
CA SER A 133 -3.43 16.17 20.30
C SER A 133 -4.22 16.22 21.62
N TYR A 134 -5.53 16.44 21.58
CA TYR A 134 -6.36 16.53 22.78
C TYR A 134 -6.23 15.27 23.66
N ASN A 135 -6.39 14.09 23.04
CA ASN A 135 -6.27 12.77 23.67
C ASN A 135 -5.15 11.91 23.08
N ASN A 136 -4.31 12.44 22.16
CA ASN A 136 -3.19 11.73 21.53
C ASN A 136 -1.87 12.52 21.70
N PRO A 137 -0.88 12.05 22.48
CA PRO A 137 -0.83 10.76 23.16
C PRO A 137 -1.82 10.69 24.34
N ILE A 138 -2.21 9.46 24.65
CA ILE A 138 -3.14 9.15 25.74
C ILE A 138 -2.56 9.72 27.03
N ASN A 139 -3.36 10.52 27.71
CA ASN A 139 -3.00 11.12 28.99
C ASN A 139 -4.22 11.09 29.91
N ASN A 140 -4.00 10.91 31.22
CA ASN A 140 -5.08 10.83 32.21
C ASN A 140 -5.59 12.20 32.66
N LYS A 141 -5.34 13.28 31.89
CA LYS A 141 -5.66 14.65 32.31
C LYS A 141 -7.09 15.05 31.98
N HIS A 142 -7.66 14.46 30.93
CA HIS A 142 -8.98 14.84 30.41
C HIS A 142 -9.78 13.60 30.02
N GLU A 143 -11.11 13.73 30.00
CA GLU A 143 -12.00 12.68 29.53
C GLU A 143 -11.77 12.42 28.03
N ASN A 144 -11.98 11.17 27.61
CA ASN A 144 -11.91 10.83 26.20
C ASN A 144 -13.19 11.30 25.50
N VAL A 145 -13.08 12.37 24.72
CA VAL A 145 -14.16 12.92 23.88
C VAL A 145 -13.75 12.93 22.39
N PRO A 146 -14.71 13.05 21.46
CA PRO A 146 -14.42 13.23 20.03
C PRO A 146 -13.39 14.32 19.76
N ALA A 147 -12.36 13.99 18.97
CA ALA A 147 -11.28 14.90 18.64
C ALA A 147 -10.72 14.57 17.24
N VAL A 148 -11.22 15.28 16.22
CA VAL A 148 -10.96 14.95 14.81
C VAL A 148 -9.58 15.43 14.37
N ALA A 149 -8.76 14.52 13.82
CA ALA A 149 -7.47 14.87 13.23
C ALA A 149 -7.65 15.36 11.79
N ALA A 150 -8.53 14.72 11.03
CA ALA A 150 -8.85 15.15 9.67
C ALA A 150 -10.33 14.94 9.32
N MET A 151 -10.92 15.93 8.66
CA MET A 151 -12.22 15.87 8.02
C MET A 151 -12.04 16.01 6.50
N VAL A 152 -12.65 15.13 5.73
CA VAL A 152 -12.60 15.14 4.25
C VAL A 152 -14.00 15.03 3.68
N SER A 153 -14.43 16.01 2.87
CA SER A 153 -15.77 16.03 2.27
C SER A 153 -15.79 16.41 0.79
N GLY A 154 -14.67 16.85 0.21
CA GLY A 154 -14.56 17.17 -1.21
C GLY A 154 -14.26 15.93 -2.06
N ASP A 155 -14.80 15.86 -3.27
CA ASP A 155 -14.70 14.69 -4.14
C ASP A 155 -13.30 14.53 -4.79
N LYS A 156 -12.93 13.30 -5.15
CA LYS A 156 -11.65 12.97 -5.79
C LYS A 156 -10.43 13.36 -4.96
N ALA A 157 -10.42 13.01 -3.67
CA ALA A 157 -9.29 13.25 -2.77
C ALA A 157 -8.31 12.06 -2.73
N TYR A 158 -7.01 12.32 -2.86
CA TYR A 158 -5.96 11.31 -2.80
C TYR A 158 -4.92 11.59 -1.71
N PHE A 159 -4.77 10.65 -0.79
CA PHE A 159 -3.80 10.70 0.31
C PHE A 159 -2.73 9.61 0.10
N PHE A 160 -1.47 10.02 -0.06
CA PHE A 160 -0.34 9.10 -0.24
C PHE A 160 0.69 9.26 0.86
N ARG A 161 0.93 8.20 1.63
CA ARG A 161 1.87 8.21 2.77
C ARG A 161 1.54 9.32 3.76
N VAL A 162 0.28 9.43 4.14
CA VAL A 162 -0.22 10.39 5.14
C VAL A 162 -0.46 9.70 6.47
N GLY A 163 -0.27 10.41 7.58
CA GLY A 163 -0.60 9.93 8.93
C GLY A 163 -1.79 10.68 9.51
N PHE A 164 -2.70 9.96 10.17
CA PHE A 164 -3.84 10.50 10.90
C PHE A 164 -3.80 9.92 12.31
N PHE A 165 -3.69 10.79 13.32
CA PHE A 165 -3.45 10.39 14.70
C PHE A 165 -4.46 11.05 15.65
N GLY A 166 -5.17 10.22 16.42
CA GLY A 166 -6.14 10.65 17.42
C GLY A 166 -6.51 9.47 18.33
N VAL A 167 -7.64 9.55 19.02
CA VAL A 167 -8.20 8.44 19.82
C VAL A 167 -9.64 8.17 19.41
N GLN A 168 -10.56 9.08 19.70
CA GLN A 168 -11.95 9.01 19.24
C GLN A 168 -12.12 9.91 18.01
N ASP A 169 -12.80 9.39 16.98
CA ASP A 169 -13.22 10.13 15.78
C ASP A 169 -12.03 10.72 14.98
N THR A 170 -10.93 9.96 14.83
CA THR A 170 -9.68 10.47 14.26
C THR A 170 -9.81 10.95 12.80
N LEU A 171 -10.40 10.15 11.92
CA LEU A 171 -10.61 10.49 10.52
C LEU A 171 -12.11 10.51 10.23
N TRP A 172 -12.64 11.72 10.03
CA TRP A 172 -14.00 11.93 9.56
C TRP A 172 -14.01 11.99 8.04
N ASP A 173 -14.27 10.84 7.43
CA ASP A 173 -14.33 10.63 5.99
C ASP A 173 -15.76 10.81 5.47
N VAL A 174 -16.16 12.06 5.33
CA VAL A 174 -17.57 12.51 5.30
C VAL A 174 -18.32 12.01 4.08
N ALA A 175 -17.87 12.38 2.88
CA ALA A 175 -18.54 12.16 1.60
C ALA A 175 -17.53 12.36 0.46
N GLY A 176 -17.85 11.87 -0.74
CA GLY A 176 -16.96 11.93 -1.91
C GLY A 176 -16.19 10.63 -2.16
N ARG A 177 -15.44 10.59 -3.27
CA ARG A 177 -14.60 9.46 -3.68
C ARG A 177 -13.16 9.69 -3.23
N HIS A 178 -12.66 8.82 -2.36
CA HIS A 178 -11.35 9.02 -1.76
C HIS A 178 -10.44 7.80 -1.88
N TYR A 179 -9.15 8.08 -2.07
CA TYR A 179 -8.12 7.05 -2.11
C TYR A 179 -7.06 7.31 -1.04
N TYR A 180 -6.83 6.34 -0.17
CA TYR A 180 -5.80 6.38 0.86
C TYR A 180 -4.81 5.27 0.60
N MET A 181 -3.58 5.62 0.21
CA MET A 181 -2.56 4.64 -0.15
C MET A 181 -1.31 4.79 0.74
N LEU A 182 -0.89 3.68 1.38
CA LEU A 182 0.26 3.65 2.31
C LEU A 182 0.12 4.63 3.50
N CYS A 183 -1.12 4.94 3.88
CA CYS A 183 -1.43 5.82 5.00
C CYS A 183 -1.35 5.09 6.35
N THR A 184 -1.31 5.85 7.43
CA THR A 184 -1.46 5.33 8.80
C THR A 184 -2.64 6.02 9.45
N MET A 185 -3.56 5.23 10.00
CA MET A 185 -4.67 5.72 10.79
C MET A 185 -4.55 5.10 12.18
N GLN A 186 -4.54 5.93 13.22
CA GLN A 186 -4.43 5.49 14.61
C GLN A 186 -5.59 6.01 15.44
N GLY A 187 -6.23 5.14 16.21
CA GLY A 187 -7.25 5.51 17.17
C GLY A 187 -7.82 4.32 17.93
N ALA A 188 -8.87 4.55 18.70
CA ALA A 188 -9.54 3.58 19.55
C ALA A 188 -11.04 3.49 19.26
N VAL A 189 -11.76 4.62 19.20
CA VAL A 189 -13.23 4.62 19.09
C VAL A 189 -13.63 5.31 17.79
N ASP A 190 -14.38 4.61 16.94
CA ASP A 190 -14.90 5.09 15.65
C ASP A 190 -13.87 5.86 14.82
N PHE A 191 -12.60 5.44 14.86
CA PHE A 191 -11.52 6.34 14.45
C PHE A 191 -11.38 6.48 12.93
N ILE A 192 -12.16 5.71 12.16
CA ILE A 192 -12.43 5.92 10.74
C ILE A 192 -13.95 5.91 10.56
N PHE A 193 -14.57 7.06 10.36
CA PHE A 193 -16.03 7.18 10.33
C PHE A 193 -16.50 8.15 9.25
N GLY A 194 -17.78 8.04 8.87
CA GLY A 194 -18.36 8.87 7.82
C GLY A 194 -19.02 8.07 6.69
N ALA A 195 -19.40 8.74 5.61
CA ALA A 195 -20.21 8.19 4.53
C ALA A 195 -19.54 8.32 3.14
N ALA A 196 -18.23 8.53 3.09
CA ALA A 196 -17.48 8.56 1.82
C ALA A 196 -17.44 7.19 1.11
N GLN A 197 -17.12 7.24 -0.18
CA GLN A 197 -16.78 6.09 -1.02
C GLN A 197 -15.27 5.98 -1.07
N SER A 198 -14.70 5.16 -0.19
CA SER A 198 -13.27 5.22 0.12
C SER A 198 -12.57 3.88 -0.02
N LEU A 199 -11.44 3.90 -0.71
CA LEU A 199 -10.52 2.77 -0.81
C LEU A 199 -9.26 3.07 0.02
N PHE A 200 -9.04 2.26 1.04
CA PHE A 200 -7.85 2.25 1.88
C PHE A 200 -6.95 1.10 1.43
N GLU A 201 -5.87 1.40 0.71
CA GLU A 201 -4.99 0.39 0.13
C GLU A 201 -3.61 0.40 0.77
N ARG A 202 -3.18 -0.77 1.25
CA ARG A 202 -1.85 -0.96 1.89
C ARG A 202 -1.63 -0.02 3.08
N CYS A 203 -2.70 0.30 3.79
CA CYS A 203 -2.68 1.18 4.95
C CYS A 203 -2.35 0.42 6.24
N SER A 204 -1.77 1.14 7.19
CA SER A 204 -1.53 0.68 8.55
C SER A 204 -2.64 1.19 9.46
N ILE A 205 -3.42 0.28 10.03
CA ILE A 205 -4.53 0.56 10.94
C ILE A 205 -4.05 0.24 12.37
N SER A 206 -3.66 1.29 13.10
CA SER A 206 -3.01 1.21 14.42
C SER A 206 -4.05 1.38 15.53
N VAL A 207 -4.58 0.27 16.04
CA VAL A 207 -5.52 0.25 17.15
C VAL A 207 -4.82 0.56 18.47
N ILE A 208 -5.34 1.53 19.21
CA ILE A 208 -4.87 1.86 20.57
C ILE A 208 -5.98 1.60 21.60
N GLY A 209 -6.73 0.51 21.43
CA GLY A 209 -7.82 0.10 22.33
C GLY A 209 -7.37 -0.13 23.78
N GLY A 210 -6.08 -0.40 24.01
CA GLY A 210 -5.51 -0.49 25.36
C GLY A 210 -5.51 0.85 26.13
N ALA A 211 -5.82 1.96 25.45
CA ALA A 211 -6.08 3.26 26.05
C ALA A 211 -7.42 3.36 26.76
N LEU A 212 -8.37 2.51 26.39
CA LEU A 212 -9.73 2.56 26.91
C LEU A 212 -9.80 1.95 28.31
N ALA A 213 -10.84 2.30 29.05
CA ALA A 213 -11.08 1.71 30.37
C ALA A 213 -11.10 0.17 30.27
N PRO A 214 -10.61 -0.55 31.29
CA PRO A 214 -10.56 -2.01 31.28
C PRO A 214 -11.91 -2.64 30.92
N GLY A 215 -11.89 -3.61 30.00
CA GLY A 215 -13.10 -4.30 29.52
C GLY A 215 -13.78 -3.61 28.34
N LEU A 216 -13.44 -2.37 28.01
CA LEU A 216 -13.93 -1.71 26.80
C LEU A 216 -13.17 -2.17 25.56
N SER A 217 -13.89 -2.22 24.44
CA SER A 217 -13.32 -2.47 23.12
C SER A 217 -13.53 -1.25 22.23
N GLY A 218 -12.55 -1.02 21.36
CA GLY A 218 -12.62 0.00 20.33
C GLY A 218 -13.49 -0.39 19.14
N PHE A 219 -13.57 0.53 18.18
CA PHE A 219 -14.19 0.33 16.88
C PHE A 219 -13.28 0.93 15.81
N ILE A 220 -12.86 0.12 14.83
CA ILE A 220 -12.05 0.64 13.72
C ILE A 220 -12.91 1.53 12.82
N THR A 221 -14.09 1.05 12.42
CA THR A 221 -14.97 1.79 11.52
C THR A 221 -16.33 2.10 12.11
N ALA A 222 -16.85 3.29 11.83
CA ALA A 222 -18.25 3.65 12.00
C ALA A 222 -18.81 4.22 10.68
N GLN A 223 -19.22 3.34 9.77
CA GLN A 223 -19.61 3.74 8.42
C GLN A 223 -21.08 4.19 8.36
N GLY A 224 -21.32 5.29 7.67
CA GLY A 224 -22.55 6.09 7.70
C GLY A 224 -23.41 6.06 6.43
N ARG A 225 -23.41 4.97 5.67
CA ARG A 225 -24.30 4.82 4.50
C ARG A 225 -25.78 4.74 4.93
N GLU A 226 -26.62 5.57 4.31
CA GLU A 226 -28.04 5.73 4.67
C GLU A 226 -29.02 5.05 3.72
N ASN A 227 -28.66 4.79 2.45
CA ASN A 227 -29.56 4.15 1.50
C ASN A 227 -28.92 2.94 0.80
N SER A 228 -29.74 1.94 0.49
CA SER A 228 -29.33 0.71 -0.21
C SER A 228 -28.83 0.94 -1.64
N GLN A 229 -29.14 2.09 -2.24
CA GLN A 229 -28.75 2.46 -3.60
C GLN A 229 -27.48 3.33 -3.65
N ASP A 230 -27.06 3.91 -2.51
CA ASP A 230 -25.85 4.74 -2.48
C ASP A 230 -24.64 3.90 -2.85
N ALA A 231 -23.67 4.44 -3.58
CA ALA A 231 -22.45 3.71 -3.99
C ALA A 231 -21.35 3.70 -2.90
N ASN A 232 -21.49 4.54 -1.88
CA ASN A 232 -20.50 4.78 -0.83
C ASN A 232 -20.24 3.62 0.14
N GLY A 233 -19.08 3.61 0.79
CA GLY A 233 -18.64 2.48 1.61
C GLY A 233 -17.14 2.56 1.85
N PHE A 234 -16.68 1.86 2.88
CA PHE A 234 -15.25 1.76 3.16
C PHE A 234 -14.71 0.40 2.72
N VAL A 235 -13.65 0.42 1.93
CA VAL A 235 -12.96 -0.80 1.49
C VAL A 235 -11.52 -0.75 1.96
N PHE A 236 -11.11 -1.72 2.76
CA PHE A 236 -9.75 -1.89 3.26
C PHE A 236 -9.10 -3.02 2.48
N LYS A 237 -8.23 -2.67 1.54
CA LYS A 237 -7.52 -3.59 0.66
C LYS A 237 -6.05 -3.69 1.08
N ASP A 238 -5.56 -4.91 1.23
CA ASP A 238 -4.14 -5.20 1.54
C ASP A 238 -3.63 -4.45 2.78
N CYS A 239 -4.52 -4.16 3.74
CA CYS A 239 -4.20 -3.40 4.93
C CYS A 239 -3.54 -4.26 6.02
N HIS A 240 -3.01 -3.60 7.05
CA HIS A 240 -2.53 -4.25 8.26
C HIS A 240 -3.18 -3.64 9.50
N VAL A 241 -4.06 -4.41 10.15
CA VAL A 241 -4.70 -4.09 11.43
C VAL A 241 -3.87 -4.69 12.56
N PHE A 242 -3.35 -3.81 13.42
CA PHE A 242 -2.50 -4.19 14.56
C PHE A 242 -2.65 -3.16 15.68
N GLY A 243 -2.11 -3.47 16.86
CA GLY A 243 -2.15 -2.53 17.96
C GLY A 243 -2.19 -3.19 19.32
N SER A 244 -2.79 -2.50 20.27
CA SER A 244 -2.98 -2.96 21.65
C SER A 244 -4.44 -2.88 22.08
N GLY A 245 -4.78 -3.64 23.13
CA GLY A 245 -6.14 -3.77 23.64
C GLY A 245 -7.03 -4.62 22.73
N SER A 246 -8.29 -4.24 22.62
CA SER A 246 -9.26 -4.96 21.80
C SER A 246 -10.12 -3.98 21.00
N SER A 247 -10.57 -4.38 19.81
CA SER A 247 -11.40 -3.58 18.93
C SER A 247 -12.26 -4.46 18.03
N TYR A 248 -13.46 -3.98 17.71
CA TYR A 248 -14.24 -4.50 16.59
C TYR A 248 -13.71 -3.93 15.28
N LEU A 249 -13.88 -4.67 14.19
CA LEU A 249 -13.69 -4.18 12.82
C LEU A 249 -14.61 -2.98 12.55
N GLY A 250 -15.81 -2.97 13.13
CA GLY A 250 -16.65 -1.80 13.09
C GLY A 250 -18.05 -1.98 13.68
N ARG A 251 -18.77 -0.87 13.66
CA ARG A 251 -20.20 -0.77 13.99
C ARG A 251 -20.91 0.12 12.96
N PRO A 252 -22.22 -0.08 12.72
CA PRO A 252 -22.99 0.80 11.84
C PRO A 252 -23.20 2.18 12.48
N TRP A 253 -22.87 3.25 11.78
CA TRP A 253 -23.29 4.61 12.16
C TRP A 253 -24.66 4.98 11.57
N ARG A 254 -25.01 4.35 10.45
CA ARG A 254 -26.28 4.49 9.74
C ARG A 254 -26.81 3.14 9.26
N SER A 255 -28.09 3.13 8.89
CA SER A 255 -28.89 1.90 8.70
C SER A 255 -28.45 0.99 7.55
N TYR A 256 -27.66 1.48 6.59
CA TYR A 256 -27.15 0.70 5.45
C TYR A 256 -25.62 0.64 5.40
N ALA A 257 -24.98 0.78 6.58
CA ALA A 257 -23.54 0.81 6.71
C ALA A 257 -22.84 -0.28 5.89
N ARG A 258 -21.78 0.10 5.16
CA ARG A 258 -21.05 -0.80 4.26
C ARG A 258 -19.55 -0.73 4.44
N VAL A 259 -18.95 -1.86 4.82
CA VAL A 259 -17.52 -2.01 5.03
C VAL A 259 -17.05 -3.36 4.49
N LEU A 260 -15.93 -3.37 3.76
CA LEU A 260 -15.26 -4.57 3.29
C LEU A 260 -13.79 -4.55 3.75
N PHE A 261 -13.37 -5.59 4.46
CA PHE A 261 -11.94 -5.92 4.63
C PHE A 261 -11.56 -7.01 3.63
N TYR A 262 -10.71 -6.66 2.68
CA TYR A 262 -10.23 -7.52 1.59
C TYR A 262 -8.72 -7.71 1.70
N ASN A 263 -8.27 -8.97 1.74
CA ASN A 263 -6.86 -9.35 1.79
C ASN A 263 -6.06 -8.64 2.91
N THR A 264 -6.71 -8.38 4.05
CA THR A 264 -6.15 -7.60 5.15
C THR A 264 -5.58 -8.51 6.24
N THR A 265 -4.41 -8.13 6.75
CA THR A 265 -3.82 -8.80 7.92
C THR A 265 -4.46 -8.28 9.20
N MET A 266 -4.83 -9.16 10.13
CA MET A 266 -5.39 -8.78 11.43
C MET A 266 -4.66 -9.50 12.56
N THR A 267 -4.06 -8.75 13.49
CA THR A 267 -3.57 -9.33 14.75
C THR A 267 -4.74 -9.65 15.69
N ASN A 268 -4.46 -10.30 16.83
CA ASN A 268 -5.44 -10.64 17.87
C ASN A 268 -6.05 -9.43 18.60
N VAL A 269 -5.80 -8.21 18.12
CA VAL A 269 -6.49 -6.99 18.58
C VAL A 269 -7.96 -6.97 18.12
N VAL A 270 -8.31 -7.75 17.09
CA VAL A 270 -9.67 -7.85 16.56
C VAL A 270 -10.49 -8.83 17.42
N GLN A 271 -11.64 -8.37 17.90
CA GLN A 271 -12.60 -9.20 18.62
C GLN A 271 -13.03 -10.42 17.78
N PRO A 272 -13.16 -11.63 18.37
CA PRO A 272 -13.56 -12.82 17.60
C PRO A 272 -14.90 -12.68 16.86
N SER A 273 -15.85 -11.95 17.44
CA SER A 273 -17.13 -11.60 16.81
C SER A 273 -16.99 -10.71 15.58
N GLY A 274 -15.87 -10.00 15.45
CA GLY A 274 -15.52 -9.10 14.35
C GLY A 274 -16.30 -7.79 14.38
N TRP A 275 -17.62 -7.87 14.42
CA TRP A 275 -18.54 -6.75 14.25
C TRP A 275 -19.55 -6.67 15.40
N THR A 276 -20.16 -5.50 15.55
CA THR A 276 -21.35 -5.31 16.39
C THR A 276 -22.42 -4.55 15.62
N SER A 277 -23.69 -4.84 15.88
CA SER A 277 -24.82 -4.12 15.29
C SER A 277 -25.18 -2.85 16.08
N SER A 278 -24.64 -2.68 17.30
CA SER A 278 -24.91 -1.53 18.17
C SER A 278 -26.40 -1.18 18.22
N ASP A 279 -26.77 0.06 17.93
CA ASP A 279 -28.17 0.54 17.98
C ASP A 279 -29.06 -0.02 16.85
N PHE A 280 -28.48 -0.80 15.91
CA PHE A 280 -29.19 -1.42 14.78
C PHE A 280 -29.44 -2.91 14.98
N ALA A 281 -29.43 -3.38 16.25
CA ALA A 281 -29.84 -4.74 16.58
C ALA A 281 -31.25 -5.04 16.04
N GLY A 282 -31.41 -6.14 15.32
CA GLY A 282 -32.65 -6.52 14.62
C GLY A 282 -32.81 -5.93 13.20
N TYR A 283 -31.89 -5.06 12.76
CA TYR A 283 -31.87 -4.47 11.41
C TYR A 283 -30.63 -4.87 10.59
N GLU A 284 -29.91 -5.91 11.02
CA GLU A 284 -28.64 -6.34 10.43
C GLU A 284 -28.77 -6.75 8.95
N GLY A 285 -29.98 -7.10 8.51
CA GLY A 285 -30.27 -7.40 7.10
C GLY A 285 -29.94 -6.26 6.14
N ARG A 286 -29.89 -5.00 6.62
CA ARG A 286 -29.59 -3.80 5.83
C ARG A 286 -28.09 -3.46 5.80
N ILE A 287 -27.31 -4.00 6.73
CA ILE A 287 -25.88 -3.74 6.89
C ILE A 287 -25.08 -4.64 5.94
N THR A 288 -24.03 -4.10 5.34
CA THR A 288 -23.09 -4.84 4.48
C THR A 288 -21.69 -4.80 5.08
N PHE A 289 -21.45 -5.59 6.11
CA PHE A 289 -20.12 -5.81 6.67
C PHE A 289 -19.59 -7.16 6.19
N ALA A 290 -18.45 -7.13 5.50
CA ALA A 290 -17.90 -8.30 4.82
C ALA A 290 -16.38 -8.39 5.01
N GLU A 291 -15.90 -9.63 4.97
CA GLU A 291 -14.50 -10.00 5.08
C GLU A 291 -14.17 -11.01 3.97
N TYR A 292 -13.07 -10.82 3.25
CA TYR A 292 -12.63 -11.78 2.23
C TYR A 292 -11.11 -11.85 2.14
N GLY A 293 -10.56 -13.07 2.15
CA GLY A 293 -9.11 -13.29 2.04
C GLY A 293 -8.29 -12.70 3.18
N ASN A 294 -8.90 -12.35 4.32
CA ASN A 294 -8.19 -11.81 5.47
C ASN A 294 -7.39 -12.91 6.18
N PHE A 295 -6.31 -12.51 6.86
CA PHE A 295 -5.40 -13.47 7.48
C PHE A 295 -4.77 -12.96 8.79
N GLY A 296 -4.25 -13.87 9.59
CA GLY A 296 -3.69 -13.59 10.91
C GLY A 296 -4.65 -13.93 12.05
N PRO A 297 -4.18 -13.90 13.31
CA PRO A 297 -4.94 -14.43 14.45
C PRO A 297 -6.25 -13.69 14.74
N GLY A 298 -6.43 -12.45 14.26
CA GLY A 298 -7.70 -11.72 14.37
C GLY A 298 -8.71 -12.01 13.27
N SER A 299 -8.37 -12.81 12.26
CA SER A 299 -9.19 -13.03 11.05
C SER A 299 -10.05 -14.30 11.06
N ASP A 300 -10.05 -15.05 12.17
CA ASP A 300 -10.81 -16.31 12.28
C ASP A 300 -12.32 -16.10 12.07
N PRO A 301 -12.91 -16.65 10.98
CA PRO A 301 -14.31 -16.45 10.66
C PRO A 301 -15.25 -17.29 11.55
N SER A 302 -14.76 -18.32 12.25
CA SER A 302 -15.60 -19.30 12.96
C SER A 302 -16.40 -18.71 14.12
N LYS A 303 -15.96 -17.57 14.66
CA LYS A 303 -16.57 -16.87 15.80
C LYS A 303 -17.25 -15.56 15.41
N ARG A 304 -17.27 -15.23 14.11
CA ARG A 304 -17.90 -13.99 13.63
C ARG A 304 -19.38 -14.00 13.90
N VAL A 305 -19.95 -12.80 14.08
CA VAL A 305 -21.40 -12.65 14.14
C VAL A 305 -22.05 -13.25 12.89
N SER A 306 -23.17 -13.96 13.10
CA SER A 306 -23.84 -14.75 12.06
C SER A 306 -24.36 -13.93 10.87
N TRP A 307 -24.56 -12.62 11.07
CA TRP A 307 -25.04 -11.69 10.05
C TRP A 307 -23.93 -11.06 9.19
N THR A 308 -22.65 -11.40 9.43
CA THR A 308 -21.54 -11.01 8.55
C THR A 308 -21.86 -11.42 7.11
N LYS A 309 -21.82 -10.47 6.16
CA LYS A 309 -22.24 -10.73 4.79
C LYS A 309 -21.17 -11.50 4.02
N LYS A 310 -21.62 -12.55 3.33
CA LYS A 310 -20.86 -13.27 2.32
C LYS A 310 -21.25 -12.71 0.95
N LEU A 311 -20.38 -11.87 0.40
CA LEU A 311 -20.56 -11.28 -0.93
C LEU A 311 -20.04 -12.26 -2.00
N ASP A 312 -20.59 -12.18 -3.21
CA ASP A 312 -20.04 -12.91 -4.35
C ASP A 312 -18.70 -12.31 -4.80
N LEU A 313 -17.86 -13.14 -5.44
CA LEU A 313 -16.50 -12.74 -5.85
C LEU A 313 -16.49 -11.52 -6.77
N LYS A 314 -17.43 -11.44 -7.72
CA LYS A 314 -17.51 -10.32 -8.66
C LYS A 314 -17.80 -9.02 -7.92
N THR A 315 -18.72 -9.03 -6.95
CA THR A 315 -18.98 -7.86 -6.09
C THR A 315 -17.73 -7.47 -5.29
N ILE A 316 -17.03 -8.44 -4.70
CA ILE A 316 -15.81 -8.21 -3.93
C ILE A 316 -14.71 -7.59 -4.80
N GLU A 317 -14.43 -8.17 -5.95
CA GLU A 317 -13.41 -7.68 -6.89
C GLU A 317 -13.73 -6.27 -7.38
N ASN A 318 -15.00 -5.99 -7.69
CA ASN A 318 -15.42 -4.65 -8.08
C ASN A 318 -15.19 -3.64 -6.97
N MET A 319 -15.59 -3.96 -5.72
CA MET A 319 -15.38 -3.10 -4.55
C MET A 319 -13.90 -2.91 -4.21
N ALA A 320 -13.07 -3.95 -4.37
CA ALA A 320 -11.63 -3.91 -4.11
C ALA A 320 -10.81 -3.26 -5.24
N SER A 321 -11.40 -3.04 -6.41
CA SER A 321 -10.75 -2.39 -7.54
C SER A 321 -10.79 -0.86 -7.45
N LEU A 322 -9.90 -0.18 -8.18
CA LEU A 322 -9.95 1.28 -8.32
C LEU A 322 -11.27 1.77 -8.95
N LYS A 323 -11.97 0.92 -9.72
CA LYS A 323 -13.29 1.26 -10.28
C LYS A 323 -14.33 1.57 -9.20
N PHE A 324 -14.15 1.04 -7.98
CA PHE A 324 -15.00 1.39 -6.85
C PHE A 324 -14.97 2.87 -6.53
N ILE A 325 -13.85 3.57 -6.76
CA ILE A 325 -13.74 5.01 -6.48
C ILE A 325 -13.53 5.83 -7.76
N ASP A 326 -13.43 5.19 -8.92
CA ASP A 326 -13.22 5.82 -10.21
C ASP A 326 -14.10 5.18 -11.29
N THR A 327 -15.36 5.61 -11.31
CA THR A 327 -16.35 5.18 -12.30
C THR A 327 -16.26 5.97 -13.61
N GLU A 328 -15.35 6.95 -13.73
CA GLU A 328 -15.22 7.85 -14.89
C GLU A 328 -14.17 7.43 -15.93
N VAL A 329 -13.45 6.32 -15.71
CA VAL A 329 -12.45 5.83 -16.69
C VAL A 329 -12.94 4.56 -17.39
N LEU A 330 -13.65 4.74 -18.51
CA LEU A 330 -13.80 3.75 -19.59
C LEU A 330 -14.10 4.40 -20.95
N VAL A 331 -13.34 5.44 -21.34
CA VAL A 331 -13.13 5.78 -22.76
C VAL A 331 -11.73 6.38 -22.88
N HIS A 332 -10.94 5.95 -23.87
CA HIS A 332 -9.53 6.29 -24.16
C HIS A 332 -8.48 5.28 -23.68
N ALA A 333 -8.51 4.07 -24.28
CA ALA A 333 -7.37 3.52 -25.03
C ALA A 333 -7.72 2.15 -25.63
N ASN A 334 -8.71 2.08 -26.51
CA ASN A 334 -8.73 1.04 -27.55
C ASN A 334 -7.98 1.62 -28.75
N HIS A 335 -6.69 1.29 -28.88
CA HIS A 335 -6.05 1.28 -30.19
C HIS A 335 -6.33 -0.07 -30.85
N ASN A 336 -7.54 -0.21 -31.37
CA ASN A 336 -7.86 -1.24 -32.34
C ASN A 336 -7.14 -0.89 -33.64
N HIS A 337 -6.04 -1.61 -33.92
CA HIS A 337 -5.61 -1.77 -35.31
C HIS A 337 -6.61 -2.68 -36.01
N HIS A 338 -7.41 -2.07 -36.88
CA HIS A 338 -8.22 -2.76 -37.86
C HIS A 338 -7.32 -3.57 -38.79
N HIS A 339 -7.45 -4.89 -38.76
CA HIS A 339 -7.13 -5.73 -39.91
C HIS A 339 -8.42 -6.37 -40.42
N HIS A 340 -8.81 -5.95 -41.62
CA HIS A 340 -9.75 -6.65 -42.48
C HIS A 340 -9.29 -8.09 -42.68
N HIS A 341 -10.17 -9.07 -42.47
CA HIS A 341 -10.13 -10.29 -43.27
C HIS A 341 -11.53 -10.85 -43.52
N HIS A 342 -11.71 -11.20 -44.79
CA HIS A 342 -12.89 -11.75 -45.43
C HIS A 342 -13.36 -13.06 -44.79
N HIS A 343 -14.69 -13.20 -44.76
CA HIS A 343 -15.40 -14.46 -44.62
C HIS A 343 -15.05 -15.43 -45.77
N GLU A 344 -14.65 -16.65 -45.42
CA GLU A 344 -14.99 -17.82 -46.23
C GLU A 344 -15.17 -19.05 -45.31
N GLN A 345 -16.38 -19.61 -45.34
CA GLN A 345 -16.73 -20.86 -44.67
C GLN A 345 -16.17 -22.05 -45.46
N ARG A 346 -15.57 -23.04 -44.78
CA ARG A 346 -15.59 -24.44 -45.25
C ARG A 346 -15.35 -25.46 -44.13
N ASN A 347 -16.36 -26.32 -44.00
CA ASN A 347 -16.57 -27.58 -43.29
C ASN A 347 -15.41 -28.31 -42.58
N ASN A 348 -15.74 -28.72 -41.34
CA ASN A 348 -15.14 -29.75 -40.50
C ASN A 348 -14.96 -31.12 -41.18
N LYS A 349 -13.79 -31.73 -40.98
CA LYS A 349 -13.63 -33.17 -40.73
C LYS A 349 -12.43 -33.40 -39.78
N GLN A 350 -12.72 -34.07 -38.67
CA GLN A 350 -11.79 -34.48 -37.60
C GLN A 350 -10.60 -35.28 -38.12
N ILE A 351 -9.39 -34.92 -37.71
CA ILE A 351 -8.33 -35.88 -37.31
C ILE A 351 -7.56 -35.25 -36.14
N ALA A 352 -7.52 -35.98 -35.03
CA ALA A 352 -6.77 -35.62 -33.83
C ALA A 352 -5.26 -35.74 -34.09
N ASN A 353 -4.50 -34.67 -33.85
CA ASN A 353 -3.15 -34.76 -33.30
C ASN A 353 -2.69 -33.40 -32.76
N LYS A 354 -2.12 -33.46 -31.56
CA LYS A 354 -1.43 -32.42 -30.77
C LYS A 354 -1.00 -31.17 -31.55
N THR A 355 -1.53 -30.01 -31.15
CA THR A 355 -0.99 -28.70 -31.48
C THR A 355 -0.93 -27.81 -30.24
N SER A 356 0.29 -27.34 -29.96
CA SER A 356 0.65 -25.96 -29.62
C SER A 356 -0.50 -25.07 -29.10
N HIS A 357 -0.50 -24.81 -27.79
CA HIS A 357 -1.29 -23.73 -27.21
C HIS A 357 -0.56 -22.40 -27.41
N SER A 358 -0.92 -21.71 -28.48
CA SER A 358 -0.80 -20.26 -28.60
C SER A 358 -2.20 -19.67 -28.47
N SER A 359 -2.56 -19.23 -27.27
CA SER A 359 -3.64 -18.26 -27.05
C SER A 359 -3.46 -17.64 -25.67
N SER A 360 -3.62 -16.32 -25.62
CA SER A 360 -3.58 -15.39 -24.48
C SER A 360 -4.52 -15.78 -23.32
N GLY A 361 -4.27 -16.93 -22.69
CA GLY A 361 -4.94 -17.42 -21.49
C GLY A 361 -3.95 -17.57 -20.37
N THR A 362 -4.33 -17.16 -19.17
CA THR A 362 -3.61 -17.46 -17.93
C THR A 362 -3.49 -18.97 -17.75
N ILE A 363 -2.27 -19.47 -17.54
CA ILE A 363 -2.03 -20.86 -17.14
C ILE A 363 -2.40 -21.00 -15.67
N ILE A 364 -3.30 -21.92 -15.32
CA ILE A 364 -3.74 -22.16 -13.95
C ILE A 364 -3.02 -23.38 -13.39
N VAL A 365 -2.37 -23.24 -12.24
CA VAL A 365 -1.76 -24.33 -11.48
C VAL A 365 -2.61 -24.61 -10.24
N ASP A 366 -2.99 -25.87 -10.03
CA ASP A 366 -3.83 -26.30 -8.91
C ASP A 366 -3.45 -27.70 -8.42
N LEU A 367 -3.00 -27.81 -7.16
CA LEU A 367 -2.63 -29.09 -6.54
C LEU A 367 -3.72 -30.16 -6.61
N SER A 368 -5.00 -29.77 -6.65
CA SER A 368 -6.13 -30.69 -6.75
C SER A 368 -6.34 -31.26 -8.16
N GLY A 369 -5.56 -30.82 -9.15
CA GLY A 369 -5.65 -31.25 -10.54
C GLY A 369 -6.76 -30.57 -11.35
N ASN A 370 -7.44 -29.57 -10.79
CA ASN A 370 -8.50 -28.81 -11.48
C ASN A 370 -7.98 -27.61 -12.29
N GLY A 371 -6.66 -27.45 -12.41
CA GLY A 371 -5.98 -26.44 -13.23
C GLY A 371 -5.37 -27.05 -14.49
N ASP A 372 -4.76 -26.21 -15.33
CA ASP A 372 -4.01 -26.66 -16.52
C ASP A 372 -2.82 -27.55 -16.13
N PHE A 373 -2.22 -27.29 -14.96
CA PHE A 373 -1.16 -28.10 -14.37
C PHE A 373 -1.40 -28.31 -12.87
N SER A 374 -0.85 -29.39 -12.32
CA SER A 374 -0.86 -29.64 -10.86
C SER A 374 0.43 -29.22 -10.15
N THR A 375 1.44 -28.79 -10.91
CA THR A 375 2.76 -28.36 -10.43
C THR A 375 3.20 -27.10 -11.16
N ILE A 376 3.90 -26.22 -10.46
CA ILE A 376 4.45 -24.97 -11.01
C ILE A 376 5.52 -25.27 -12.07
N GLN A 377 6.38 -26.27 -11.83
CA GLN A 377 7.43 -26.63 -12.78
C GLN A 377 6.86 -27.07 -14.13
N SER A 378 5.83 -27.94 -14.14
CA SER A 378 5.21 -28.37 -15.40
C SER A 378 4.59 -27.21 -16.18
N ALA A 379 4.04 -26.21 -15.49
CA ALA A 379 3.52 -25.00 -16.14
C ALA A 379 4.64 -24.20 -16.83
N ILE A 380 5.78 -24.02 -16.15
CA ILE A 380 6.97 -23.37 -16.73
C ILE A 380 7.54 -24.21 -17.88
N ASP A 381 7.54 -25.53 -17.75
CA ASP A 381 8.04 -26.45 -18.77
C ASP A 381 7.24 -26.37 -20.07
N SER A 382 5.94 -26.06 -19.96
CA SER A 382 5.05 -25.88 -21.11
C SER A 382 5.33 -24.63 -21.94
N ILE A 383 6.07 -23.65 -21.39
CA ILE A 383 6.43 -22.42 -22.09
C ILE A 383 7.56 -22.72 -23.09
N SER A 384 7.41 -22.24 -24.32
CA SER A 384 8.41 -22.40 -25.37
C SER A 384 9.74 -21.74 -25.00
N SER A 385 10.85 -22.37 -25.37
CA SER A 385 12.15 -21.70 -25.39
C SER A 385 12.10 -20.47 -26.31
N ASP A 386 12.86 -19.43 -25.97
CA ASP A 386 12.91 -18.11 -26.62
C ASP A 386 11.57 -17.36 -26.66
N ASN A 387 10.71 -17.59 -25.66
CA ASN A 387 9.44 -16.89 -25.51
C ASN A 387 9.64 -15.36 -25.53
N LYS A 388 8.82 -14.64 -26.32
CA LYS A 388 8.90 -13.18 -26.47
C LYS A 388 7.70 -12.43 -25.90
N ASN A 389 6.71 -13.14 -25.36
CA ASN A 389 5.46 -12.56 -24.87
C ASN A 389 5.27 -12.84 -23.39
N TRP A 390 4.64 -11.94 -22.65
CA TRP A 390 4.31 -12.20 -21.25
C TRP A 390 3.37 -13.41 -21.11
N VAL A 391 3.82 -14.43 -20.39
CA VAL A 391 3.01 -15.59 -20.01
C VAL A 391 2.63 -15.47 -18.55
N TYR A 392 1.32 -15.53 -18.25
CA TYR A 392 0.81 -15.45 -16.89
C TYR A 392 0.50 -16.84 -16.36
N ILE A 393 1.11 -17.21 -15.24
CA ILE A 393 0.86 -18.45 -14.49
C ILE A 393 0.22 -18.05 -13.16
N TYR A 394 -1.04 -18.46 -12.95
CA TYR A 394 -1.77 -18.28 -11.71
C TYR A 394 -1.76 -19.57 -10.90
N VAL A 395 -1.23 -19.54 -9.69
CA VAL A 395 -1.03 -20.70 -8.81
C VAL A 395 -2.03 -20.65 -7.67
N LYS A 396 -2.97 -21.60 -7.63
CA LYS A 396 -3.95 -21.69 -6.54
C LYS A 396 -3.30 -21.96 -5.20
N ALA A 397 -3.98 -21.62 -4.11
CA ALA A 397 -3.58 -21.87 -2.75
C ALA A 397 -3.21 -23.35 -2.55
N GLY A 398 -2.09 -23.57 -1.88
CA GLY A 398 -1.50 -24.88 -1.70
C GLY A 398 -0.05 -24.78 -1.25
N THR A 399 0.44 -25.88 -0.67
CA THR A 399 1.88 -26.08 -0.44
C THR A 399 2.42 -26.96 -1.55
N TYR A 400 3.01 -26.33 -2.56
CA TYR A 400 3.67 -26.96 -3.69
C TYR A 400 5.03 -27.46 -3.23
N ARG A 401 5.09 -28.77 -2.95
CA ARG A 401 6.33 -29.44 -2.59
C ARG A 401 7.10 -29.81 -3.85
N GLU A 402 7.79 -28.85 -4.44
CA GLU A 402 8.56 -29.04 -5.68
C GLU A 402 9.75 -28.08 -5.76
N LYS A 403 10.73 -28.42 -6.60
CA LYS A 403 11.74 -27.47 -7.06
C LYS A 403 11.25 -26.78 -8.31
N VAL A 404 11.32 -25.46 -8.32
CA VAL A 404 10.93 -24.62 -9.45
C VAL A 404 12.16 -23.99 -10.09
N LYS A 405 12.37 -24.22 -11.38
CA LYS A 405 13.48 -23.73 -12.18
C LYS A 405 12.96 -23.08 -13.46
N ILE A 406 13.26 -21.79 -13.61
CA ILE A 406 13.04 -21.04 -14.84
C ILE A 406 14.39 -20.89 -15.54
N SER A 407 14.57 -21.63 -16.63
CA SER A 407 15.81 -21.63 -17.43
C SER A 407 15.96 -20.35 -18.26
N PHE A 408 17.20 -19.95 -18.55
CA PHE A 408 17.54 -18.68 -19.22
C PHE A 408 16.83 -18.45 -20.56
N ASP A 409 16.43 -19.54 -21.23
CA ASP A 409 15.71 -19.55 -22.51
C ASP A 409 14.20 -19.31 -22.35
N LYS A 410 13.67 -19.03 -21.15
CA LYS A 410 12.24 -18.80 -20.92
C LYS A 410 11.93 -17.45 -20.24
N PRO A 411 12.18 -16.31 -20.92
CA PRO A 411 11.90 -14.99 -20.34
C PRO A 411 10.41 -14.60 -20.44
N PHE A 412 10.05 -13.47 -19.82
CA PHE A 412 8.69 -12.88 -19.83
C PHE A 412 7.63 -13.76 -19.15
N ILE A 413 7.87 -14.14 -17.89
CA ILE A 413 6.95 -14.96 -17.11
C ILE A 413 6.44 -14.17 -15.91
N VAL A 414 5.13 -14.14 -15.70
CA VAL A 414 4.52 -13.74 -14.43
C VAL A 414 4.04 -14.98 -13.72
N LEU A 415 4.58 -15.27 -12.55
CA LEU A 415 4.13 -16.31 -11.64
C LEU A 415 3.42 -15.65 -10.45
N GLU A 416 2.10 -15.76 -10.40
CA GLU A 416 1.26 -15.19 -9.35
C GLU A 416 0.59 -16.27 -8.52
N GLY A 417 0.77 -16.25 -7.20
CA GLY A 417 0.01 -17.09 -6.29
C GLY A 417 -1.34 -16.50 -5.93
N GLU A 418 -2.28 -17.34 -5.54
CA GLU A 418 -3.59 -16.96 -5.01
C GLU A 418 -3.47 -16.14 -3.72
N GLY A 419 -2.32 -16.22 -3.04
CA GLY A 419 -1.98 -15.31 -1.95
C GLY A 419 -0.72 -15.73 -1.21
N GLN A 420 0.07 -14.74 -0.79
CA GLN A 420 1.38 -14.96 -0.16
C GLN A 420 1.34 -15.75 1.16
N LYS A 421 0.17 -15.96 1.79
CA LYS A 421 0.04 -16.80 3.00
C LYS A 421 -0.61 -18.15 2.77
N ASN A 422 -1.03 -18.43 1.54
CA ASN A 422 -1.78 -19.62 1.19
C ASN A 422 -1.14 -20.37 0.01
N THR A 423 -0.25 -19.71 -0.75
CA THR A 423 0.50 -20.30 -1.86
C THR A 423 1.97 -20.37 -1.46
N PHE A 424 2.43 -21.58 -1.14
CA PHE A 424 3.79 -21.85 -0.70
C PHE A 424 4.48 -22.75 -1.71
N VAL A 425 5.75 -22.46 -1.98
CA VAL A 425 6.63 -23.41 -2.67
C VAL A 425 7.71 -23.78 -1.68
N GLU A 426 7.82 -25.06 -1.36
CA GLU A 426 8.81 -25.56 -0.41
C GLU A 426 9.44 -26.85 -0.93
N TRP A 427 10.70 -27.08 -0.59
CA TRP A 427 11.37 -28.33 -0.87
C TRP A 427 12.27 -28.64 0.32
N ASP A 428 12.16 -29.84 0.87
CA ASP A 428 12.95 -30.29 2.02
C ASP A 428 14.08 -31.19 1.52
N ASP A 429 15.20 -30.57 1.15
CA ASP A 429 16.47 -31.26 1.01
C ASP A 429 17.52 -30.71 1.97
N HIS A 430 18.41 -31.59 2.42
CA HIS A 430 19.60 -31.24 3.20
C HIS A 430 20.82 -31.29 2.27
N ASP A 431 20.74 -30.59 1.13
CA ASP A 431 21.82 -30.51 0.14
C ASP A 431 22.59 -29.19 0.29
N SER A 432 23.91 -29.26 0.16
CA SER A 432 24.82 -28.11 0.19
C SER A 432 25.29 -27.68 -1.21
N SER A 433 24.76 -28.31 -2.26
CA SER A 433 25.06 -28.02 -3.66
C SER A 433 24.30 -26.82 -4.22
N ALA A 434 24.70 -26.36 -5.42
CA ALA A 434 24.00 -25.31 -6.17
C ALA A 434 22.58 -25.69 -6.60
N GLU A 435 22.19 -26.96 -6.46
CA GLU A 435 20.85 -27.47 -6.77
C GLU A 435 19.90 -27.39 -5.56
N SER A 436 20.38 -27.00 -4.38
CA SER A 436 19.57 -26.84 -3.15
C SER A 436 18.41 -25.81 -3.21
N PRO A 437 18.40 -24.77 -4.08
CA PRO A 437 17.30 -23.81 -4.04
C PRO A 437 15.95 -24.44 -4.41
N THR A 438 14.95 -24.22 -3.56
CA THR A 438 13.53 -24.52 -3.83
C THR A 438 13.01 -23.78 -5.07
N PHE A 439 13.54 -22.58 -5.33
CA PHE A 439 13.21 -21.78 -6.50
C PHE A 439 14.47 -21.19 -7.12
N THR A 440 14.62 -21.38 -8.43
CA THR A 440 15.72 -20.89 -9.24
C THR A 440 15.17 -20.17 -10.46
N THR A 441 15.68 -18.98 -10.75
CA THR A 441 15.48 -18.33 -12.05
C THR A 441 16.82 -17.92 -12.64
N MET A 442 17.01 -18.25 -13.92
CA MET A 442 18.13 -17.83 -14.75
C MET A 442 17.66 -16.98 -15.94
N ALA A 443 16.35 -16.71 -16.04
CA ALA A 443 15.73 -15.98 -17.13
C ALA A 443 15.54 -14.50 -16.83
N ASP A 444 15.61 -13.69 -17.87
CA ASP A 444 15.26 -12.28 -17.83
C ASP A 444 13.74 -12.07 -17.79
N ASN A 445 13.29 -10.93 -17.26
CA ASN A 445 11.87 -10.53 -17.26
C ASN A 445 10.95 -11.55 -16.58
N VAL A 446 11.34 -12.04 -15.40
CA VAL A 446 10.49 -12.88 -14.55
C VAL A 446 9.92 -12.05 -13.41
N VAL A 447 8.61 -12.10 -13.22
CA VAL A 447 7.89 -11.48 -12.10
C VAL A 447 7.28 -12.59 -11.27
N VAL A 448 7.61 -12.65 -9.98
CA VAL A 448 6.98 -13.57 -9.03
C VAL A 448 6.30 -12.76 -7.94
N LYS A 449 5.00 -12.96 -7.74
CA LYS A 449 4.18 -12.20 -6.78
C LYS A 449 3.14 -13.08 -6.11
N SER A 450 2.70 -12.70 -4.91
CA SER A 450 1.64 -13.42 -4.16
C SER A 450 1.91 -14.92 -3.93
N ILE A 451 3.17 -15.35 -4.06
CA ILE A 451 3.70 -16.66 -3.66
C ILE A 451 4.67 -16.41 -2.53
N SER A 452 4.51 -17.10 -1.41
CA SER A 452 5.50 -17.06 -0.34
C SER A 452 6.63 -18.02 -0.65
N PHE A 453 7.81 -17.44 -0.85
CA PHE A 453 9.09 -18.00 -0.45
C PHE A 453 9.47 -17.38 0.92
N ARG A 454 8.50 -17.32 1.84
CA ARG A 454 8.44 -16.45 3.04
C ARG A 454 8.66 -14.94 2.77
N ASP A 455 7.58 -14.17 2.93
CA ASP A 455 7.48 -12.70 2.78
C ASP A 455 8.46 -11.86 3.63
N CYS A 456 8.72 -10.61 3.23
CA CYS A 456 9.61 -9.59 3.84
C CYS A 456 9.35 -9.20 5.32
N THR A 457 8.59 -10.02 6.04
CA THR A 457 8.75 -10.24 7.48
C THR A 457 9.76 -11.37 7.68
N ILE A 458 10.98 -11.01 8.05
CA ILE A 458 11.98 -12.01 8.40
C ILE A 458 11.54 -12.61 9.73
N SER A 459 10.95 -13.81 9.67
CA SER A 459 10.53 -14.57 10.84
C SER A 459 11.65 -15.55 11.22
N ALA A 460 12.45 -15.20 12.22
CA ALA A 460 13.41 -16.13 12.80
C ALA A 460 12.64 -17.11 13.71
N ILE A 461 12.36 -18.28 13.17
CA ILE A 461 11.77 -19.39 13.91
C ILE A 461 12.87 -20.14 14.65
N ASP A 462 12.58 -20.59 15.86
CA ASP A 462 13.43 -21.50 16.60
C ASP A 462 13.44 -22.85 15.87
N ALA A 463 14.40 -23.05 14.96
CA ALA A 463 14.68 -24.36 14.44
C ALA A 463 15.38 -25.15 15.55
N ASN A 464 15.04 -26.43 15.73
CA ASN A 464 15.75 -27.37 16.61
C ASN A 464 17.19 -27.57 16.11
N LEU A 465 18.03 -26.54 16.17
CA LEU A 465 19.43 -26.55 15.74
C LEU A 465 20.35 -27.20 16.80
N GLY A 466 19.77 -27.67 17.91
CA GLY A 466 20.50 -28.20 19.06
C GLY A 466 20.83 -27.11 20.10
N PRO A 467 21.24 -27.52 21.32
CA PRO A 467 21.49 -26.58 22.41
C PRO A 467 22.59 -25.57 22.06
N GLY A 468 22.27 -24.28 22.09
CA GLY A 468 23.24 -23.18 21.94
C GLY A 468 23.55 -22.74 20.50
N ILE A 469 22.90 -23.29 19.48
CA ILE A 469 23.09 -22.84 18.09
C ILE A 469 22.11 -21.72 17.74
N ILE A 470 22.64 -20.56 17.34
CA ILE A 470 21.88 -19.35 16.99
C ILE A 470 21.91 -19.17 15.46
N GLY A 471 20.75 -18.88 14.87
CA GLY A 471 20.60 -18.68 13.42
C GLY A 471 21.15 -17.33 12.90
N PHE A 472 21.18 -17.21 11.57
CA PHE A 472 21.58 -15.98 10.85
C PHE A 472 20.51 -15.60 9.84
N ILE A 473 20.19 -14.32 9.75
CA ILE A 473 19.23 -13.82 8.76
C ILE A 473 19.88 -13.70 7.37
N THR A 474 21.15 -13.29 7.30
CA THR A 474 21.83 -13.03 6.02
C THR A 474 23.19 -13.73 5.92
N ALA A 475 23.53 -14.16 4.70
CA ALA A 475 24.85 -14.67 4.31
C ALA A 475 25.22 -14.15 2.90
N GLN A 476 25.78 -12.94 2.81
CA GLN A 476 26.02 -12.29 1.51
C GLN A 476 27.41 -12.66 0.94
N GLY A 477 27.45 -12.97 -0.35
CA GLY A 477 28.59 -13.59 -1.03
C GLY A 477 29.41 -12.69 -1.96
N ARG A 478 29.47 -11.39 -1.73
CA ARG A 478 30.26 -10.47 -2.59
C ARG A 478 31.75 -10.79 -2.52
N THR A 479 32.38 -10.93 -3.69
CA THR A 479 33.79 -11.35 -3.84
C THR A 479 34.75 -10.26 -4.25
N ASP A 480 34.27 -9.14 -4.82
CA ASP A 480 35.12 -8.03 -5.27
C ASP A 480 34.68 -6.69 -4.64
N PRO A 481 35.62 -5.81 -4.22
CA PRO A 481 35.30 -4.50 -3.65
C PRO A 481 34.68 -3.51 -4.66
N ASN A 482 34.75 -3.78 -5.97
CA ASN A 482 34.15 -2.96 -7.03
C ASN A 482 32.76 -3.45 -7.45
N ASP A 483 32.34 -4.64 -7.03
CA ASP A 483 31.02 -5.16 -7.36
C ASP A 483 29.92 -4.25 -6.82
N SER A 484 28.93 -3.93 -7.65
CA SER A 484 27.77 -3.13 -7.23
C SER A 484 26.78 -3.92 -6.36
N ASN A 485 26.88 -5.25 -6.31
CA ASN A 485 25.95 -6.14 -5.62
C ASN A 485 25.98 -6.00 -4.07
N GLY A 486 24.94 -6.51 -3.42
CA GLY A 486 24.75 -6.46 -1.96
C GLY A 486 23.30 -6.74 -1.57
N PHE A 487 23.04 -6.95 -0.28
CA PHE A 487 21.67 -7.05 0.25
C PHE A 487 21.27 -5.77 0.98
N VAL A 488 20.07 -5.25 0.69
CA VAL A 488 19.52 -4.07 1.37
C VAL A 488 18.09 -4.36 1.84
N PHE A 489 17.93 -4.44 3.16
CA PHE A 489 16.64 -4.64 3.83
C PHE A 489 16.08 -3.29 4.26
N LYS A 490 15.18 -2.75 3.42
CA LYS A 490 14.58 -1.42 3.60
C LYS A 490 13.16 -1.52 4.13
N GLN A 491 12.89 -0.86 5.26
CA GLN A 491 11.55 -0.75 5.85
C GLN A 491 10.93 -2.13 6.13
N CYS A 492 11.75 -3.10 6.51
CA CYS A 492 11.31 -4.45 6.84
C CYS A 492 10.82 -4.54 8.29
N ASN A 493 10.26 -5.69 8.65
CA ASN A 493 9.97 -6.06 10.02
C ASN A 493 10.67 -7.39 10.34
N ILE A 494 11.46 -7.42 11.41
CA ILE A 494 12.11 -8.63 11.91
C ILE A 494 11.39 -9.05 13.19
N ILE A 495 10.75 -10.21 13.15
CA ILE A 495 10.00 -10.81 14.26
C ILE A 495 10.33 -12.30 14.35
N GLY A 496 9.86 -12.97 15.40
CA GLY A 496 10.18 -14.37 15.62
C GLY A 496 9.99 -14.76 17.07
N ASN A 497 10.12 -16.06 17.33
CA ASN A 497 10.06 -16.65 18.67
C ASN A 497 11.42 -17.22 19.12
N GLY A 498 12.40 -17.33 18.22
CA GLY A 498 13.77 -17.77 18.51
C GLY A 498 14.73 -16.60 18.72
N THR A 499 16.03 -16.90 18.72
CA THR A 499 17.10 -15.89 18.78
C THR A 499 17.99 -15.96 17.53
N THR A 500 18.43 -14.82 16.99
CA THR A 500 19.19 -14.77 15.72
C THR A 500 20.20 -13.63 15.65
N TYR A 501 21.22 -13.79 14.80
CA TYR A 501 22.03 -12.70 14.27
C TYR A 501 21.39 -12.10 13.01
N LEU A 502 21.67 -10.83 12.74
CA LEU A 502 21.36 -10.14 11.48
C LEU A 502 22.11 -10.76 10.29
N GLY A 503 23.29 -11.36 10.53
CA GLY A 503 23.98 -12.11 9.48
C GLY A 503 25.44 -12.41 9.72
N ARG A 504 26.03 -12.98 8.68
CA ARG A 504 27.46 -13.30 8.54
C ARG A 504 27.94 -13.11 7.09
N PRO A 505 29.23 -12.89 6.83
CA PRO A 505 29.76 -12.93 5.47
C PRO A 505 29.73 -14.35 4.92
N TRP A 506 29.46 -14.54 3.63
CA TRP A 506 29.78 -15.79 2.93
C TRP A 506 31.08 -15.67 2.12
N ARG A 507 31.41 -14.47 1.66
CA ARG A 507 32.66 -14.13 0.96
C ARG A 507 33.28 -12.84 1.52
N GLY A 508 34.56 -12.60 1.19
CA GLY A 508 35.41 -11.61 1.85
C GLY A 508 35.00 -10.15 1.72
N TYR A 509 34.15 -9.78 0.75
CA TYR A 509 33.69 -8.40 0.54
C TYR A 509 32.19 -8.23 0.81
N ALA A 510 31.62 -9.11 1.64
CA ALA A 510 30.20 -9.19 1.91
C ALA A 510 29.57 -7.83 2.27
N ARG A 511 28.38 -7.56 1.73
CA ARG A 511 27.70 -6.27 1.90
C ARG A 511 26.23 -6.43 2.22
N VAL A 512 25.82 -5.98 3.41
CA VAL A 512 24.44 -6.06 3.91
C VAL A 512 24.07 -4.77 4.65
N ILE A 513 22.88 -4.22 4.36
CA ILE A 513 22.37 -3.02 5.02
C ILE A 513 20.95 -3.24 5.52
N PHE A 514 20.69 -2.92 6.79
CA PHE A 514 19.33 -2.78 7.35
C PHE A 514 18.99 -1.29 7.51
N TYR A 515 17.99 -0.81 6.78
CA TYR A 515 17.61 0.61 6.70
C TYR A 515 16.14 0.85 7.09
N ASN A 516 15.90 1.64 8.14
CA ASN A 516 14.56 1.95 8.68
C ASN A 516 13.72 0.70 8.98
N THR A 517 14.37 -0.38 9.39
CA THR A 517 13.75 -1.69 9.68
C THR A 517 13.37 -1.78 11.16
N LYS A 518 12.17 -2.32 11.44
CA LYS A 518 11.71 -2.57 12.81
C LYS A 518 12.20 -3.95 13.27
N MET A 519 12.81 -4.05 14.45
CA MET A 519 13.41 -5.28 14.97
C MET A 519 12.82 -5.62 16.35
N SER A 520 12.25 -6.80 16.52
CA SER A 520 11.87 -7.33 17.83
C SER A 520 13.09 -7.72 18.67
N ASN A 521 12.88 -8.07 19.95
CA ASN A 521 13.91 -8.43 20.91
C ASN A 521 14.62 -9.79 20.64
N ILE A 522 14.46 -10.35 19.45
CA ILE A 522 15.08 -11.64 19.06
C ILE A 522 16.49 -11.50 18.50
N ILE A 523 16.93 -10.26 18.24
CA ILE A 523 18.25 -9.98 17.68
C ILE A 523 19.30 -10.07 18.78
N GLN A 524 20.33 -10.89 18.56
CA GLN A 524 21.49 -10.96 19.45
C GLN A 524 22.12 -9.57 19.62
N PRO A 525 22.53 -9.17 20.84
CA PRO A 525 23.12 -7.84 21.06
C PRO A 525 24.34 -7.55 20.17
N LEU A 526 25.16 -8.56 19.88
CA LEU A 526 26.29 -8.46 18.94
C LEU A 526 25.85 -8.15 17.50
N GLY A 527 24.64 -8.56 17.11
CA GLY A 527 24.02 -8.31 15.81
C GLY A 527 24.62 -9.11 14.65
N TRP A 528 25.94 -9.26 14.58
CA TRP A 528 26.64 -9.86 13.44
C TRP A 528 27.73 -10.82 13.89
N GLN A 529 28.10 -11.76 13.01
CA GLN A 529 29.16 -12.74 13.26
C GLN A 529 30.11 -12.81 12.06
N PRO A 530 31.44 -12.72 12.25
CA PRO A 530 32.41 -12.63 11.16
C PRO A 530 32.66 -13.97 10.44
N TRP A 531 32.19 -15.07 11.01
CA TRP A 531 32.40 -16.44 10.54
C TRP A 531 33.87 -16.76 10.28
N GLY A 532 34.19 -17.32 9.11
CA GLY A 532 35.57 -17.63 8.70
C GLY A 532 36.41 -16.41 8.33
N PHE A 533 35.90 -15.19 8.48
CA PHE A 533 36.57 -13.93 8.13
C PHE A 533 36.94 -13.11 9.37
N ALA A 534 37.07 -13.76 10.53
CA ALA A 534 37.61 -13.11 11.73
C ALA A 534 39.01 -12.54 11.43
N GLY A 535 39.22 -11.25 11.71
CA GLY A 535 40.44 -10.51 11.38
C GLY A 535 40.48 -9.93 9.95
N GLN A 536 39.42 -10.07 9.16
CA GLN A 536 39.29 -9.49 7.81
C GLN A 536 38.02 -8.63 7.66
N GLU A 537 37.46 -8.16 8.78
CA GLU A 537 36.19 -7.42 8.81
C GLU A 537 36.27 -6.03 8.18
N ASP A 538 37.48 -5.55 7.88
CA ASP A 538 37.69 -4.31 7.13
C ASP A 538 37.19 -4.36 5.69
N HIS A 539 37.13 -5.56 5.11
CA HIS A 539 36.60 -5.76 3.75
C HIS A 539 35.07 -5.93 3.71
N ILE A 540 34.44 -6.17 4.86
CA ILE A 540 33.01 -6.41 5.00
C ILE A 540 32.27 -5.09 5.21
N THR A 541 31.14 -4.90 4.53
CA THR A 541 30.27 -3.73 4.67
C THR A 541 28.92 -4.12 5.27
N PHE A 542 28.86 -4.25 6.59
CA PHE A 542 27.60 -4.42 7.32
C PHE A 542 27.21 -3.13 8.03
N ALA A 543 25.98 -2.66 7.82
CA ALA A 543 25.51 -1.39 8.35
C ALA A 543 24.04 -1.43 8.79
N GLU A 544 23.73 -0.67 9.84
CA GLU A 544 22.39 -0.47 10.39
C GLU A 544 22.10 1.04 10.42
N TYR A 545 20.95 1.48 9.88
CA TYR A 545 20.62 2.91 9.80
C TYR A 545 19.13 3.18 10.02
N GLY A 546 18.79 3.98 11.04
CA GLY A 546 17.41 4.39 11.33
C GLY A 546 16.48 3.25 11.77
N ASN A 547 17.04 2.11 12.18
CA ASN A 547 16.28 0.96 12.67
C ASN A 547 15.62 1.27 14.01
N SER A 548 14.52 0.59 14.32
CA SER A 548 13.77 0.81 15.56
C SER A 548 13.23 -0.47 16.19
N GLY A 549 12.85 -0.40 17.46
CA GLY A 549 12.34 -1.54 18.24
C GLY A 549 13.40 -2.16 19.15
N PRO A 550 13.02 -3.10 20.03
CA PRO A 550 13.93 -3.63 21.04
C PRO A 550 15.21 -4.28 20.50
N GLY A 551 15.16 -4.87 19.29
CA GLY A 551 16.33 -5.51 18.66
C GLY A 551 17.27 -4.54 17.97
N SER A 552 16.92 -3.25 17.86
CA SER A 552 17.73 -2.25 17.14
C SER A 552 18.75 -1.54 18.04
N ASP A 553 18.89 -1.93 19.31
CA ASP A 553 19.91 -1.35 20.19
C ASP A 553 21.31 -1.75 19.70
N THR A 554 22.10 -0.75 19.31
CA THR A 554 23.46 -0.95 18.80
C THR A 554 24.55 -0.86 19.86
N SER A 555 24.21 -0.60 21.13
CA SER A 555 25.18 -0.35 22.21
C SER A 555 26.17 -1.49 22.46
N LYS A 556 25.80 -2.72 22.07
CA LYS A 556 26.59 -3.95 22.22
C LYS A 556 26.97 -4.58 20.89
N ARG A 557 26.77 -3.88 19.76
CA ARG A 557 27.10 -4.42 18.43
C ARG A 557 28.60 -4.64 18.30
N VAL A 558 28.95 -5.56 17.40
CA VAL A 558 30.35 -5.77 17.01
C VAL A 558 31.04 -4.45 16.67
N SER A 559 32.31 -4.32 17.07
CA SER A 559 33.10 -3.09 16.89
C SER A 559 33.37 -2.75 15.43
N TRP A 560 33.29 -3.72 14.52
CA TRP A 560 33.53 -3.57 13.09
C TRP A 560 32.27 -3.21 12.27
N LEU A 561 31.13 -2.96 12.92
CA LEU A 561 29.93 -2.43 12.27
C LEU A 561 30.26 -1.11 11.55
N LYS A 562 29.89 -0.99 10.27
CA LYS A 562 30.24 0.19 9.47
C LYS A 562 29.27 1.35 9.72
N ASN A 563 29.84 2.48 10.14
CA ASN A 563 29.15 3.76 10.23
C ASN A 563 29.20 4.47 8.88
N LEU A 564 28.28 4.10 7.98
CA LEU A 564 28.15 4.74 6.67
C LEU A 564 27.45 6.09 6.79
N ASP A 565 27.86 7.06 5.98
CA ASP A 565 27.20 8.36 5.94
C ASP A 565 25.79 8.26 5.34
N SER A 566 24.94 9.22 5.72
CA SER A 566 23.52 9.22 5.35
C SER A 566 23.29 9.29 3.83
N SER A 567 24.20 9.89 3.07
CA SER A 567 24.10 10.00 1.62
C SER A 567 24.38 8.66 0.93
N THR A 568 25.44 7.97 1.37
CA THR A 568 25.80 6.62 0.89
C THR A 568 24.69 5.62 1.19
N VAL A 569 24.19 5.59 2.43
CA VAL A 569 23.10 4.70 2.82
C VAL A 569 21.82 5.02 2.04
N SER A 570 21.49 6.29 1.85
CA SER A 570 20.27 6.68 1.11
C SER A 570 20.35 6.29 -0.37
N LYS A 571 21.54 6.40 -0.98
CA LYS A 571 21.78 5.96 -2.36
C LYS A 571 21.59 4.44 -2.50
N MET A 572 22.18 3.68 -1.58
CA MET A 572 22.04 2.22 -1.54
C MET A 572 20.62 1.74 -1.21
N ALA A 573 19.90 2.49 -0.36
CA ALA A 573 18.51 2.22 -0.03
C ALA A 573 17.53 2.75 -1.10
N SER A 574 18.01 3.31 -2.21
CA SER A 574 17.15 3.78 -3.30
C SER A 574 17.05 2.75 -4.43
N THR A 575 16.05 2.90 -5.28
CA THR A 575 15.88 2.05 -6.47
C THR A 575 17.03 2.17 -7.46
N SER A 576 17.85 3.24 -7.39
CA SER A 576 19.04 3.37 -8.23
C SER A 576 20.15 2.40 -7.85
N PHE A 577 20.08 1.73 -6.70
CA PHE A 577 21.04 0.69 -6.32
C PHE A 577 20.94 -0.54 -7.25
N ILE A 578 19.74 -0.85 -7.74
CA ILE A 578 19.47 -2.00 -8.61
C ILE A 578 18.97 -1.64 -10.00
N GLY A 579 18.62 -0.36 -10.27
CA GLY A 579 18.00 0.08 -11.52
C GLY A 579 18.78 1.18 -12.24
N THR A 580 20.10 1.06 -12.30
CA THR A 580 21.00 2.05 -12.96
C THR A 580 20.78 2.15 -14.48
N ASP A 581 20.31 1.08 -15.09
CA ASP A 581 19.98 0.90 -16.51
C ASP A 581 18.51 1.23 -16.85
N GLY A 582 17.69 1.54 -15.85
CA GLY A 582 16.31 2.00 -16.03
C GLY A 582 15.24 0.92 -16.11
N TRP A 583 15.55 -0.37 -15.95
CA TRP A 583 14.56 -1.46 -16.07
C TRP A 583 13.35 -1.29 -15.12
N LEU A 584 13.60 -0.76 -13.91
CA LEU A 584 12.55 -0.48 -12.92
C LEU A 584 11.53 0.57 -13.39
N LYS A 585 11.93 1.55 -14.21
CA LYS A 585 11.00 2.60 -14.68
C LYS A 585 9.94 2.02 -15.60
N THR A 586 10.33 1.08 -16.46
CA THR A 586 9.45 0.40 -17.42
C THR A 586 8.42 -0.46 -16.69
N LEU A 587 8.82 -1.14 -15.61
CA LEU A 587 7.90 -1.97 -14.81
C LEU A 587 6.89 -1.17 -13.98
N THR A 588 7.24 0.04 -13.51
CA THR A 588 6.32 0.88 -12.72
C THR A 588 5.28 1.66 -13.55
N GLN A 589 5.34 1.54 -14.87
CA GLN A 589 4.39 2.15 -15.81
C GLN A 589 3.36 1.15 -16.34
N LEU A 590 3.57 -0.14 -16.06
CA LEU A 590 2.59 -1.22 -16.18
C LEU A 590 1.79 -1.29 -14.87
#